data_AF-W1XRZ8-F1
#
_entry.id   AF-W1XRZ8-F1
#
_cell.length_a   1.000
_cell.length_b   1.000
_cell.length_c   1.000
_cell.angle_alpha   90.00
_cell.angle_beta   90.00
_cell.angle_gamma   90.00
#
_symmetry.space_group_name_H-M   'P 1'
#
loop_
_entity.id
_entity.type
_entity.pdbx_description
1 polymer ?
#
loop_
_entity_poly.entity_id
_entity_poly.type
_entity_poly.pdbx_seq_one_letter_code
_entity_poly.pdbx_strand_id
1 'polypeptide(L)' 'MNIRDLEYLVALAEHRHFRSAADSCHV' A
#
# COMPACT_ATOMS: atom_id res chain seq x y z
N MET A 1 1.39 -10.45 -9.83
CA MET A 1 1.62 -9.53 -8.71
C MET A 1 3.03 -9.02 -8.84
N ASN A 2 3.18 -7.74 -9.20
CA ASN A 2 4.49 -7.11 -9.32
C ASN A 2 4.98 -6.72 -7.89
N ILE A 3 6.23 -6.27 -7.75
CA ILE A 3 6.77 -5.90 -6.44
C ILE A 3 6.05 -4.71 -5.78
N ARG A 4 5.52 -3.76 -6.58
CA ARG A 4 4.72 -2.63 -6.10
C ARG A 4 3.39 -3.06 -5.52
N ASP A 5 2.78 -4.10 -6.07
CA ASP A 5 1.54 -4.68 -5.51
C ASP A 5 1.80 -5.28 -4.12
N LEU A 6 2.98 -5.89 -3.89
CA LEU A 6 3.38 -6.41 -2.59
C LEU A 6 3.66 -5.28 -1.59
N GLU A 7 4.34 -4.22 -2.02
CA GLU A 7 4.54 -2.99 -1.21
C GLU A 7 3.21 -2.39 -0.78
N TYR A 8 2.23 -2.33 -1.68
CA TYR A 8 0.89 -1.83 -1.38
C TYR A 8 0.14 -2.72 -0.39
N LEU A 9 0.29 -4.05 -0.47
CA LEU A 9 -0.30 -4.98 0.51
C LEU A 9 0.31 -4.81 1.91
N VAL A 10 1.61 -4.55 1.99
CA VAL A 10 2.27 -4.23 3.27
C VAL A 10 1.74 -2.90 3.81
N ALA A 11 1.68 -1.85 2.98
CA ALA A 11 1.14 -0.55 3.36
C ALA A 11 -0.33 -0.65 3.82
N LEU A 12 -1.15 -1.49 3.20
CA LEU A 12 -2.52 -1.75 3.65
C LEU A 12 -2.58 -2.40 5.03
N ALA A 13 -1.66 -3.32 5.34
CA ALA A 13 -1.58 -3.95 6.65
C ALA A 13 -1.15 -2.96 7.75
N GLU A 14 -0.27 -2.01 7.42
CA GLU A 14 0.22 -0.98 8.35
C GLU A 14 -0.82 0.12 8.59
N HIS A 15 -1.38 0.68 7.52
CA HIS A 15 -2.28 1.82 7.62
C HIS A 15 -3.72 1.45 7.93
N ARG A 16 -4.13 0.20 7.61
CA ARG A 16 -5.53 -0.28 7.70
C ARG A 16 -6.57 0.58 6.95
N HIS A 17 -6.12 1.59 6.21
CA HIS A 17 -6.91 2.54 5.44
C HIS A 17 -6.33 2.62 4.02
N PHE A 18 -7.16 2.35 3.00
CA PHE A 18 -6.73 2.31 1.60
C PHE A 18 -6.10 3.61 1.12
N ARG A 19 -6.67 4.77 1.51
CA ARG A 19 -6.13 6.08 1.08
C ARG A 19 -4.73 6.33 1.63
N SER A 20 -4.50 6.07 2.92
CA SER A 20 -3.20 6.27 3.54
C SER A 20 -2.13 5.31 2.99
N ALA A 21 -2.51 4.08 2.64
CA ALA A 21 -1.63 3.15 1.95
C ALA A 21 -1.29 3.63 0.52
N ALA A 22 -2.26 4.19 -0.20
CA ALA A 22 -2.05 4.74 -1.54
C ALA A 22 -1.13 5.96 -1.51
N ASP A 23 -1.35 6.88 -0.56
CA ASP A 23 -0.51 8.05 -0.34
C ASP A 23 0.96 7.65 -0.02
N SER A 24 1.14 6.59 0.81
CA SER A 24 2.46 6.05 1.16
C SER A 24 3.21 5.44 -0.04
N CYS A 25 2.48 4.74 -0.92
CA CYS A 25 3.04 4.12 -2.12
C CYS A 25 3.12 5.04 -3.35
N HIS A 26 2.64 6.28 -3.25
CA HIS A 26 2.54 7.26 -4.36
C HIS A 26 1.74 6.72 -5.56
N VAL A 27 0.62 6.03 -5.27
CA VAL A 27 -0.28 5.42 -6.26
C VAL A 27 -1.68 6.01 -6.24
#